data_AF-M3EBN0-F1
#
_entry.id   AF-M3EBN0-F1
#
_cell.length_a   1.000
_cell.length_b   1.000
_cell.length_c   1.000
_cell.angle_alpha   90.00
_cell.angle_beta   90.00
_cell.angle_gamma   90.00
#
_symmetry.space_group_name_H-M   'P 1'
#
loop_
_entity.id
_entity.type
_entity.pdbx_description
1 polymer ?
#
loop_
_entity_poly.entity_id
_entity_poly.type
_entity_poly.pdbx_seq_one_letter_code
_entity_poly.pdbx_strand_id
1 'polypeptide(L)'
;MGRATDALLVYGYDLGGDDAEDGWKVQQVDQYGGLLEQPWYNPDPDEDADDEDDTDFVSCAEAQLIREVAGFRETYPAAGDTAGYWERRRAARQRVGVTVRTYCSDGTPMYVLAAHVIRVSRGYVQTIDPRDLTERPARENWDTKLAAALDALGLTPVQDAPRWLLVSYGDGFH
;
A
#
# COMPACT_ATOMS: atom_id res chain seq x y z
N MET A 1 21.41 -7.98 -18.57
CA MET A 1 20.70 -6.68 -18.66
C MET A 1 20.57 -6.13 -17.25
N GLY A 2 20.90 -4.86 -17.02
CA GLY A 2 20.98 -4.31 -15.67
C GLY A 2 19.59 -4.09 -15.08
N ARG A 3 19.29 -4.73 -13.96
CA ARG A 3 18.08 -4.53 -13.15
C ARG A 3 17.85 -3.03 -12.96
N ALA A 4 16.64 -2.55 -13.23
CA ALA A 4 16.24 -1.22 -12.81
C ALA A 4 16.07 -1.30 -11.29
N THR A 5 16.95 -0.62 -10.56
CA THR A 5 16.83 -0.49 -9.11
C THR A 5 16.54 0.97 -8.86
N ASP A 6 15.27 1.28 -8.64
CA ASP A 6 14.89 2.62 -8.25
C ASP A 6 15.08 2.76 -6.74
N ALA A 7 15.65 3.90 -6.33
CA ALA A 7 15.74 4.26 -4.93
C ALA A 7 14.45 4.96 -4.53
N LEU A 8 13.78 4.43 -3.50
CA LEU A 8 12.51 4.95 -3.02
C LEU A 8 12.65 5.35 -1.56
N LEU A 9 12.29 6.59 -1.25
CA LEU A 9 12.17 7.06 0.12
C LEU A 9 10.69 7.28 0.41
N VAL A 10 10.15 6.52 1.35
CA VAL A 10 8.71 6.43 1.62
C VAL A 10 8.42 6.88 3.04
N TYR A 11 7.40 7.71 3.24
CA TYR A 11 6.91 8.02 4.59
C TYR A 11 5.66 7.19 4.91
N GLY A 12 5.76 6.31 5.90
CA GLY A 12 4.68 5.36 6.17
C GLY A 12 4.99 4.26 7.19
N TYR A 13 4.26 3.16 7.03
CA TYR A 13 4.40 1.92 7.80
C TYR A 13 4.86 0.78 6.89
N ASP A 14 5.88 0.05 7.33
CA ASP A 14 6.20 -1.27 6.81
C ASP A 14 5.20 -2.29 7.40
N LEU A 15 4.36 -2.86 6.54
CA LEU A 15 3.38 -3.87 6.92
C LEU A 15 3.96 -5.29 6.81
N GLY A 16 5.18 -5.45 6.29
CA GLY A 16 5.75 -6.75 5.97
C GLY A 16 5.10 -7.37 4.74
N GLY A 17 4.98 -8.69 4.71
CA GLY A 17 4.29 -9.40 3.64
C GLY A 17 4.43 -10.90 3.80
N ASP A 18 3.59 -11.62 3.06
CA ASP A 18 3.75 -13.07 2.93
C ASP A 18 5.10 -13.37 2.24
N ASP A 19 5.78 -14.43 2.62
CA ASP A 19 7.16 -14.75 2.16
C ASP A 19 8.26 -13.72 2.48
N ALA A 20 7.99 -12.65 3.23
CA ALA A 20 9.05 -11.82 3.79
C ALA A 20 9.82 -12.60 4.87
N GLU A 21 11.15 -12.43 4.98
CA GLU A 21 11.96 -13.11 6.02
C GLU A 21 11.44 -12.88 7.45
N ASP A 22 10.82 -11.71 7.69
CA ASP A 22 10.23 -11.32 8.98
C ASP A 22 8.70 -11.48 9.03
N GLY A 23 8.08 -11.95 7.94
CA GLY A 23 6.62 -12.05 7.77
C GLY A 23 5.89 -10.71 7.84
N TRP A 24 4.62 -10.76 8.25
CA TRP A 24 3.77 -9.60 8.46
C TRP A 24 4.18 -8.81 9.71
N LYS A 25 4.21 -7.48 9.61
CA LYS A 25 4.61 -6.55 10.68
C LYS A 25 3.41 -5.83 11.32
N VAL A 26 2.32 -6.56 11.47
CA VAL A 26 1.08 -6.14 12.12
C VAL A 26 0.71 -7.11 13.24
N GLN A 27 -0.18 -6.71 14.13
CA GLN A 27 -0.63 -7.56 15.25
C GLN A 27 -1.62 -8.65 14.82
N GLN A 28 -2.27 -8.50 13.67
CA GLN A 28 -3.29 -9.41 13.15
C GLN A 28 -2.67 -10.63 12.45
N VAL A 29 -1.71 -11.28 13.11
CA VAL A 29 -0.99 -12.44 12.55
C VAL A 29 -1.27 -13.71 13.34
N ASP A 30 -1.18 -14.86 12.68
CA ASP A 30 -1.28 -16.17 13.31
C ASP A 30 0.04 -16.56 14.01
N GLN A 31 0.10 -17.80 14.54
CA GLN A 31 1.28 -18.30 15.22
C GLN A 31 2.51 -18.53 14.30
N TYR A 32 2.31 -18.49 12.98
CA TYR A 32 3.35 -18.64 11.97
C TYR A 32 3.75 -17.31 11.33
N GLY A 33 3.11 -16.21 11.70
CA GLY A 33 3.38 -14.88 11.15
C GLY A 33 2.60 -14.56 9.87
N GLY A 34 1.65 -15.42 9.48
CA GLY A 34 0.72 -15.17 8.38
C GLY A 34 -0.38 -14.20 8.79
N LEU A 35 -0.85 -13.35 7.87
CA LEU A 35 -1.95 -12.42 8.16
C LEU A 35 -3.24 -13.21 8.41
N LEU A 36 -3.96 -12.89 9.48
CA LEU A 36 -5.28 -13.45 9.74
C LEU A 36 -6.31 -12.88 8.76
N GLU A 37 -7.35 -13.65 8.46
CA GLU A 37 -8.49 -13.21 7.64
C GLU A 37 -9.06 -11.88 8.16
N GLN A 38 -9.25 -10.94 7.23
CA GLN A 38 -9.87 -9.64 7.48
C GLN A 38 -11.23 -9.59 6.78
N PRO A 39 -12.19 -8.78 7.27
CA PRO A 39 -13.50 -8.63 6.61
C PRO A 39 -13.44 -8.19 5.13
N TRP A 40 -12.28 -7.67 4.70
CA TRP A 40 -12.00 -7.16 3.37
C TRP A 40 -10.92 -7.96 2.63
N TYR A 41 -10.29 -8.97 3.25
CA TYR A 41 -9.20 -9.74 2.66
C TYR A 41 -9.13 -11.16 3.22
N ASN A 42 -9.14 -12.14 2.32
CA ASN A 42 -8.90 -13.54 2.64
C ASN A 42 -7.51 -13.94 2.14
N PRO A 43 -6.56 -14.30 3.02
CA PRO A 43 -5.21 -14.75 2.64
C PRO A 43 -5.17 -16.13 1.98
N ASP A 44 -6.22 -16.94 2.12
CA ASP A 44 -6.35 -18.28 1.52
C ASP A 44 -7.66 -18.36 0.72
N PRO A 45 -7.74 -17.66 -0.44
CA PRO A 45 -8.92 -17.75 -1.30
C PRO A 45 -9.01 -19.17 -1.89
N ASP A 46 -10.23 -19.72 -1.95
CA ASP A 46 -10.46 -21.02 -2.59
C ASP A 46 -9.83 -21.03 -4.01
N GLU A 47 -9.10 -22.11 -4.36
CA GLU A 47 -8.34 -22.27 -5.63
C GLU A 47 -9.18 -22.05 -6.91
N ASP A 48 -10.51 -22.00 -6.80
CA ASP A 48 -11.46 -21.76 -7.89
C ASP A 48 -11.82 -20.26 -8.09
N ALA A 49 -11.13 -19.33 -7.43
CA ALA A 49 -11.32 -17.90 -7.63
C ALA A 49 -10.70 -17.43 -8.97
N ASP A 50 -11.53 -17.35 -10.02
CA ASP A 50 -11.15 -17.06 -11.42
C ASP A 50 -10.47 -15.68 -11.68
N ASP A 51 -10.30 -14.81 -10.68
CA ASP A 51 -9.70 -13.47 -10.83
C ASP A 51 -8.59 -13.22 -9.78
N GLU A 52 -7.36 -13.66 -10.08
CA GLU A 52 -6.18 -13.51 -9.21
C GLU A 52 -5.91 -12.05 -8.80
N ASP A 53 -6.14 -11.08 -9.69
CA ASP A 53 -5.86 -9.65 -9.45
C ASP A 53 -6.78 -8.99 -8.41
N ASP A 54 -8.02 -9.47 -8.25
CA ASP A 54 -8.99 -8.91 -7.29
C ASP A 54 -8.89 -9.56 -5.89
N THR A 55 -7.99 -10.54 -5.74
CA THR A 55 -7.73 -11.26 -4.48
C THR A 55 -6.41 -10.87 -3.81
N ASP A 56 -5.54 -10.11 -4.49
CA ASP A 56 -4.27 -9.70 -3.92
C ASP A 56 -4.45 -8.67 -2.78
N PHE A 57 -3.51 -8.68 -1.82
CA PHE A 57 -3.61 -7.81 -0.64
C PHE A 57 -3.69 -6.33 -1.00
N VAL A 58 -2.94 -5.89 -2.02
CA VAL A 58 -2.86 -4.48 -2.42
C VAL A 58 -4.20 -4.00 -2.97
N SER A 59 -4.83 -4.78 -3.85
CA SER A 59 -6.10 -4.42 -4.49
C SER A 59 -7.24 -4.47 -3.48
N CYS A 60 -7.29 -5.49 -2.62
CA CYS A 60 -8.25 -5.55 -1.52
C CYS A 60 -8.09 -4.35 -0.55
N ALA A 61 -6.86 -4.03 -0.15
CA ALA A 61 -6.59 -2.90 0.74
C ALA A 61 -6.93 -1.55 0.07
N GLU A 62 -6.58 -1.35 -1.21
CA GLU A 62 -6.95 -0.14 -1.96
C GLU A 62 -8.47 0.01 -2.07
N ALA A 63 -9.19 -1.08 -2.36
CA ALA A 63 -10.65 -1.07 -2.44
C ALA A 63 -11.29 -0.71 -1.10
N GLN A 64 -10.81 -1.31 0.00
CA GLN A 64 -11.28 -1.03 1.35
C GLN A 64 -11.03 0.44 1.74
N LEU A 65 -9.85 0.99 1.44
CA LEU A 65 -9.53 2.38 1.72
C LEU A 65 -10.41 3.36 0.93
N ILE A 66 -10.62 3.09 -0.37
CA ILE A 66 -11.50 3.90 -1.22
C ILE A 66 -12.94 3.89 -0.67
N ARG A 67 -13.39 2.73 -0.18
CA ARG A 67 -14.72 2.54 0.38
C ARG A 67 -14.90 3.26 1.71
N GLU A 68 -14.03 3.01 2.69
CA GLU A 68 -14.22 3.48 4.07
C GLU A 68 -13.70 4.91 4.28
N VAL A 69 -12.55 5.27 3.70
CA VAL A 69 -11.97 6.61 3.86
C VAL A 69 -12.59 7.62 2.88
N ALA A 70 -12.76 7.23 1.62
CA ALA A 70 -13.32 8.13 0.60
C ALA A 70 -14.83 7.96 0.37
N GLY A 71 -15.49 7.01 1.03
CA GLY A 71 -16.94 6.79 0.95
C GLY A 71 -17.42 6.32 -0.42
N PHE A 72 -16.53 5.82 -1.29
CA PHE A 72 -16.86 5.45 -2.65
C PHE A 72 -17.31 3.98 -2.71
N ARG A 73 -18.61 3.76 -2.94
CA ARG A 73 -19.24 2.43 -2.96
C ARG A 73 -19.70 1.99 -4.35
N GLU A 74 -19.37 2.74 -5.40
CA GLU A 74 -19.74 2.37 -6.77
C GLU A 74 -18.96 1.13 -7.20
N THR A 75 -19.66 0.11 -7.65
CA THR A 75 -19.08 -1.07 -8.31
C THR A 75 -19.01 -0.83 -9.81
N TYR A 76 -18.04 -1.48 -10.48
CA TYR A 76 -17.95 -1.40 -11.94
C TYR A 76 -19.22 -2.00 -12.57
N PRO A 77 -19.96 -1.25 -13.40
CA PRO A 77 -21.20 -1.75 -13.98
C PRO A 77 -20.92 -2.85 -15.00
N ALA A 78 -21.47 -4.05 -14.78
CA ALA A 78 -21.34 -5.20 -15.69
C ALA A 78 -21.98 -4.96 -17.08
N ALA A 79 -22.98 -4.07 -17.15
CA ALA A 79 -23.56 -3.59 -18.39
C ALA A 79 -24.12 -2.17 -18.16
N GLY A 80 -23.61 -1.18 -18.88
CA GLY A 80 -24.08 0.21 -18.76
C GLY A 80 -23.06 1.26 -19.18
N ASP A 81 -23.39 2.52 -18.85
CA ASP A 81 -22.52 3.66 -19.09
C ASP A 81 -21.35 3.67 -18.10
N THR A 82 -20.17 3.30 -18.58
CA THR A 82 -18.92 3.34 -17.82
C THR A 82 -18.30 4.75 -17.78
N ALA A 83 -18.95 5.75 -18.40
CA ALA A 83 -18.42 7.09 -18.50
C ALA A 83 -18.16 7.70 -17.12
N GLY A 84 -16.92 8.15 -16.93
CA GLY A 84 -16.48 8.84 -15.72
C GLY A 84 -16.33 7.95 -14.48
N TYR A 85 -16.61 6.64 -14.52
CA TYR A 85 -16.36 5.75 -13.37
C TYR A 85 -14.90 5.83 -12.92
N TRP A 86 -13.97 5.67 -13.86
CA TRP A 86 -12.53 5.74 -13.58
C TRP A 86 -12.08 7.10 -13.06
N GLU A 87 -12.71 8.19 -13.50
CA GLU A 87 -12.43 9.53 -13.00
C GLU A 87 -12.92 9.70 -11.56
N ARG A 88 -14.14 9.24 -11.25
CA ARG A 88 -14.69 9.27 -9.89
C ARG A 88 -13.90 8.38 -8.94
N ARG A 89 -13.53 7.17 -9.36
CA ARG A 89 -12.66 6.26 -8.59
C ARG A 89 -11.28 6.88 -8.36
N ARG A 90 -10.68 7.52 -9.37
CA ARG A 90 -9.40 8.23 -9.23
C ARG A 90 -9.51 9.41 -8.25
N ALA A 91 -10.60 10.18 -8.31
CA ALA A 91 -10.86 11.27 -7.36
C ALA A 91 -11.07 10.74 -5.93
N ALA A 92 -11.75 9.59 -5.77
CA ALA A 92 -11.88 8.93 -4.47
C ALA A 92 -10.50 8.48 -3.93
N ARG A 93 -9.68 7.84 -4.77
CA ARG A 93 -8.30 7.45 -4.41
C ARG A 93 -7.45 8.64 -4.00
N GLN A 94 -7.58 9.79 -4.66
CA GLN A 94 -6.89 11.03 -4.26
C GLN A 94 -7.35 11.54 -2.89
N ARG A 95 -8.63 11.37 -2.54
CA ARG A 95 -9.17 11.76 -1.22
C ARG A 95 -8.66 10.87 -0.08
N VAL A 96 -8.37 9.60 -0.34
CA VAL A 96 -7.73 8.69 0.65
C VAL A 96 -6.38 9.27 1.10
N GLY A 97 -5.58 9.80 0.17
CA GLY A 97 -4.34 10.51 0.49
C GLY A 97 -3.19 9.62 0.98
N VAL A 98 -3.35 8.30 0.90
CA VAL A 98 -2.30 7.28 1.13
C VAL A 98 -2.40 6.19 0.05
N THR A 99 -1.35 5.39 -0.10
CA THR A 99 -1.28 4.27 -1.04
C THR A 99 -0.65 3.06 -0.37
N VAL A 100 -1.19 1.87 -0.63
CA VAL A 100 -0.54 0.60 -0.32
C VAL A 100 0.23 0.17 -1.56
N ARG A 101 1.51 -0.20 -1.40
CA ARG A 101 2.33 -0.72 -2.49
C ARG A 101 3.25 -1.82 -1.98
N THR A 102 3.49 -2.80 -2.84
CA THR A 102 4.58 -3.75 -2.67
C THR A 102 5.87 -3.14 -3.17
N TYR A 103 6.89 -3.12 -2.32
CA TYR A 103 8.27 -2.83 -2.68
C TYR A 103 9.11 -4.11 -2.53
N CYS A 104 10.35 -4.08 -3.03
CA CYS A 104 11.24 -5.23 -3.20
C CYS A 104 10.85 -6.16 -4.36
N SER A 105 11.33 -7.41 -4.33
CA SER A 105 11.10 -8.43 -5.36
C SER A 105 9.95 -9.35 -4.97
N ASP A 106 9.35 -9.99 -5.96
CA ASP A 106 8.20 -10.90 -5.81
C ASP A 106 8.43 -12.02 -4.76
N GLY A 107 9.68 -12.47 -4.56
CA GLY A 107 10.01 -13.50 -3.58
C GLY A 107 10.24 -13.02 -2.15
N THR A 108 10.19 -11.70 -1.89
CA THR A 108 10.31 -11.09 -0.55
C THR A 108 9.53 -9.77 -0.55
N PRO A 109 8.18 -9.81 -0.68
CA PRO A 109 7.39 -8.60 -0.80
C PRO A 109 7.45 -7.78 0.49
N MET A 110 7.55 -6.47 0.35
CA MET A 110 7.40 -5.51 1.45
C MET A 110 6.22 -4.61 1.14
N TYR A 111 5.06 -4.91 1.72
CA TYR A 111 3.91 -4.03 1.66
C TYR A 111 4.13 -2.81 2.54
N VAL A 112 4.01 -1.63 1.94
CA VAL A 112 4.15 -0.36 2.66
C VAL A 112 2.90 0.47 2.48
N LEU A 113 2.32 0.90 3.61
CA LEU A 113 1.28 1.91 3.65
C LEU A 113 1.96 3.29 3.66
N ALA A 114 1.91 3.98 2.53
CA ALA A 114 2.65 5.21 2.28
C ALA A 114 1.74 6.44 2.18
N ALA A 115 2.08 7.51 2.89
CA ALA A 115 1.49 8.83 2.67
C ALA A 115 2.27 9.65 1.62
N HIS A 116 3.57 9.37 1.48
CA HIS A 116 4.42 10.02 0.50
C HIS A 116 5.52 9.09 -0.01
N VAL A 117 5.86 9.24 -1.29
CA VAL A 117 6.90 8.46 -1.95
C VAL A 117 7.76 9.40 -2.79
N ILE A 118 9.07 9.37 -2.54
CA ILE A 118 10.08 10.00 -3.37
C ILE A 118 10.77 8.88 -4.16
N ARG A 119 10.60 8.89 -5.48
CA ARG A 119 11.20 7.90 -6.39
C ARG A 119 12.33 8.54 -7.19
N VAL A 120 13.52 7.96 -7.10
CA VAL A 120 14.68 8.35 -7.90
C VAL A 120 15.04 7.21 -8.83
N SER A 121 14.85 7.45 -10.12
CA SER A 121 15.19 6.47 -11.15
C SER A 121 16.69 6.32 -11.31
N ARG A 122 17.12 5.13 -11.71
CA ARG A 122 18.54 4.85 -12.00
C ARG A 122 19.16 5.90 -12.93
N GLY A 123 20.33 6.41 -12.55
CA GLY A 123 21.06 7.43 -13.33
C GLY A 123 20.65 8.86 -13.02
N TYR A 124 19.64 9.07 -12.16
CA TYR A 124 19.23 10.37 -11.67
C TYR A 124 19.64 10.57 -10.21
N VAL A 125 19.76 11.84 -9.83
CA VAL A 125 20.01 12.26 -8.44
C VAL A 125 18.91 13.22 -8.05
N GLN A 126 18.37 13.04 -6.84
CA GLN A 126 17.44 13.97 -6.23
C GLN A 126 18.05 14.52 -4.96
N THR A 127 18.14 15.84 -4.87
CA THR A 127 18.52 16.53 -3.64
C THR A 127 17.32 16.53 -2.71
N ILE A 128 17.55 16.14 -1.45
CA ILE A 128 16.52 16.11 -0.41
C ILE A 128 16.93 17.11 0.66
N ASP A 129 16.00 17.99 1.04
CA ASP A 129 16.17 18.88 2.18
C ASP A 129 15.80 18.13 3.47
N PRO A 130 16.74 17.91 4.41
CA PRO A 130 16.45 17.23 5.67
C PRO A 130 15.37 17.93 6.51
N ARG A 131 15.24 19.26 6.39
CA ARG A 131 14.19 20.00 7.09
C ARG A 131 12.82 19.66 6.53
N ASP A 132 12.68 19.60 5.21
CA ASP A 132 11.40 19.21 4.57
C ASP A 132 11.01 17.78 4.98
N LEU A 133 11.96 16.84 5.06
CA LEU A 133 11.66 15.49 5.56
C LEU A 133 11.07 15.50 6.98
N THR A 134 11.45 16.45 7.83
CA THR A 134 11.00 16.51 9.22
C THR A 134 9.68 17.26 9.36
N GLU A 135 9.51 18.35 8.62
CA GLU A 135 8.37 19.27 8.77
C GLU A 135 7.17 18.89 7.90
N ARG A 136 7.42 18.30 6.73
CA ARG A 136 6.38 18.02 5.73
C ARG A 136 5.32 17.02 6.21
N PRO A 137 5.66 15.93 6.95
CA PRO A 137 4.65 15.03 7.51
C PRO A 137 3.59 15.75 8.35
N ALA A 138 4.04 16.63 9.25
CA ALA A 138 3.14 17.43 10.08
C ALA A 138 2.37 18.47 9.25
N ARG A 139 3.05 19.16 8.32
CA ARG A 139 2.44 20.19 7.45
C ARG A 139 1.33 19.62 6.56
N GLU A 140 1.50 18.41 6.04
CA GLU A 140 0.53 17.75 5.16
C GLU A 140 -0.41 16.77 5.86
N ASN A 141 -0.32 16.72 7.20
CA ASN A 141 -1.10 15.87 8.08
C ASN A 141 -1.07 14.38 7.70
N TRP A 142 0.12 13.88 7.34
CA TRP A 142 0.30 12.50 6.87
C TRP A 142 -0.02 11.48 7.96
N ASP A 143 0.35 11.73 9.20
CA ASP A 143 0.12 10.81 10.32
C ASP A 143 -1.38 10.56 10.54
N THR A 144 -2.21 11.59 10.42
CA THR A 144 -3.66 11.45 10.54
C THR A 144 -4.24 10.62 9.38
N LYS A 145 -3.73 10.82 8.15
CA LYS A 145 -4.17 10.04 6.99
C LYS A 145 -3.78 8.57 7.13
N LEU A 146 -2.56 8.29 7.61
CA LEU A 146 -2.09 6.94 7.88
C LEU A 146 -2.89 6.28 9.01
N ALA A 147 -3.20 7.01 10.08
CA ALA A 147 -4.02 6.51 11.17
C ALA A 147 -5.45 6.16 10.69
N ALA A 148 -6.08 7.04 9.90
CA ALA A 148 -7.40 6.76 9.32
C ALA A 148 -7.38 5.55 8.36
N ALA A 149 -6.30 5.37 7.62
CA ALA A 149 -6.13 4.21 6.75
C ALA A 149 -5.95 2.91 7.54
N LEU A 150 -5.16 2.92 8.62
CA LEU A 150 -5.01 1.75 9.49
C LEU A 150 -6.32 1.37 10.18
N ASP A 151 -7.09 2.37 10.64
CA ASP A 151 -8.42 2.15 11.22
C ASP A 151 -9.39 1.54 10.20
N ALA A 152 -9.41 2.06 8.97
CA ALA A 152 -10.23 1.52 7.88
C ALA A 152 -9.86 0.08 7.48
N LEU A 153 -8.57 -0.27 7.58
CA LEU A 153 -8.07 -1.61 7.31
C LEU A 153 -8.16 -2.53 8.54
N GLY A 154 -8.43 -2.01 9.73
CA GLY A 154 -8.40 -2.78 10.98
C GLY A 154 -7.01 -3.32 11.34
N LEU A 155 -5.93 -2.70 10.82
CA LEU A 155 -4.56 -3.16 11.02
C LEU A 155 -3.86 -2.37 12.11
N THR A 156 -3.05 -3.04 12.93
CA THR A 156 -2.23 -2.42 13.97
C THR A 156 -0.76 -2.76 13.71
N PRO A 157 0.04 -1.83 13.14
CA PRO A 157 1.45 -2.06 12.90
C PRO A 157 2.23 -2.29 14.19
N VAL A 158 3.26 -3.13 14.13
CA VAL A 158 4.24 -3.29 15.22
C VAL A 158 5.13 -2.06 15.35
N GLN A 159 5.33 -1.33 14.24
CA GLN A 159 6.04 -0.05 14.23
C GLN A 159 5.23 1.01 15.02
N ASP A 160 5.84 1.59 16.06
CA ASP A 160 5.16 2.55 16.97
C ASP A 160 4.57 3.81 16.30
N ALA A 161 5.21 4.29 15.24
CA ALA A 161 4.88 5.56 14.57
C ALA A 161 5.40 5.57 13.13
N PRO A 162 4.74 6.30 12.20
CA PRO A 162 5.15 6.38 10.81
C PRO A 162 6.52 7.04 10.70
N ARG A 163 7.32 6.59 9.74
CA ARG A 163 8.69 7.09 9.55
C ARG A 163 9.11 7.03 8.09
N TRP A 164 10.23 7.67 7.80
CA TRP A 164 10.90 7.51 6.51
C TRP A 164 11.56 6.15 6.43
N LEU A 165 11.20 5.41 5.39
CA LEU A 165 11.69 4.08 5.04
C LEU A 165 12.44 4.21 3.72
N LEU A 166 13.68 3.73 3.68
CA LEU A 166 14.42 3.58 2.43
C LEU A 166 14.11 2.19 1.89
N VAL A 167 13.42 2.13 0.76
CA VAL A 167 13.04 0.88 0.09
C VAL A 167 13.65 0.83 -1.30
N SER A 168 13.93 -0.38 -1.77
CA SER A 168 14.35 -0.62 -3.15
C SER A 168 13.22 -1.32 -3.89
N TYR A 169 13.00 -0.94 -5.14
CA TYR A 169 12.16 -1.72 -6.05
C TYR A 169 13.03 -2.39 -7.09
N GLY A 170 12.85 -3.70 -7.26
CA GLY A 170 13.44 -4.46 -8.34
C GLY A 170 12.32 -5.15 -9.09
N ASP A 171 12.00 -4.68 -10.29
CA ASP A 171 10.98 -5.31 -11.15
C ASP A 171 11.28 -6.81 -11.29
N GLY A 172 10.37 -7.63 -10.76
CA GLY A 172 10.14 -8.99 -11.18
C GLY A 172 9.38 -9.02 -12.50
N PHE A 173 9.59 -10.05 -13.29
CA PHE A 173 9.14 -10.13 -14.69
C PHE A 173 7.62 -10.24 -14.80
N HIS A 174 7.01 -9.39 -15.63
CA HIS A 174 5.85 -9.78 -16.45
C HIS A 174 6.14 -9.47 -17.91
#